data_AF-A0A536J9I9-F1
#
_entry.id   AF-A0A536J9I9-F1
#
_cell.length_a   1.000
_cell.length_b   1.000
_cell.length_c   1.000
_cell.angle_alpha   90.00
_cell.angle_beta   90.00
_cell.angle_gamma   90.00
#
_symmetry.space_group_name_H-M   'P 1'
#
loop_
_entity.id
_entity.type
_entity.pdbx_description
1 polymer ?
#
loop_
_entity_poly.entity_id
_entity_poly.type
_entity_poly.pdbx_seq_one_letter_code
_entity_poly.pdbx_strand_id
1 'polypeptide(L)'
;MSPNVVLPFLSSLVSFAFAAAVLAQWSRRHRAFQLVWAVGLLWYGISAGTEFLGSAFGWNEALYRAWYLIGAFFVAAYLGAGTVVLLARTRFGYFVAVSFVFGALYAFAIRGRYPEDTTAFAVVLVACLVAAIAIAMATWRARSLVAPIALAVLGVGSVVAATLVLRATLDAPYALDPTTGVPVGTAIPGNIRILAGPFNIIGAFALVVGAIFSAYVFMPKQRLLGRRALPPGVAQIYGAVAVAVNFIASLPRAAVALARGELHSRVPATLLIALGGFIPGVTSGLNRFGFTWAFFLGELLGVLLIFAGFVVSTEVFGERVRLGPVVVRRREKEVSAT
;
A
#
# COMPACT_ATOMS: atom_id res chain seq x y z
N MET A 1 -15.13 -23.76 12.14
CA MET A 1 -14.97 -22.29 12.36
C MET A 1 -15.37 -21.57 11.09
N SER A 2 -16.07 -20.44 11.19
CA SER A 2 -16.50 -19.71 9.99
C SER A 2 -15.30 -19.09 9.25
N PRO A 3 -15.37 -18.94 7.91
CA PRO A 3 -14.32 -18.24 7.14
C PRO A 3 -14.02 -16.84 7.68
N ASN A 4 -15.05 -16.14 8.16
CA ASN A 4 -14.94 -14.81 8.76
C ASN A 4 -14.15 -14.76 10.07
N VAL A 5 -13.91 -15.91 10.70
CA VAL A 5 -13.03 -16.00 11.87
C VAL A 5 -11.62 -16.38 11.42
N VAL A 6 -11.50 -17.39 10.55
CA VAL A 6 -10.20 -17.97 10.18
C VAL A 6 -9.37 -17.02 9.32
N LEU A 7 -9.97 -16.40 8.30
CA LEU A 7 -9.26 -15.55 7.35
C LEU A 7 -8.64 -14.28 8.00
N PRO A 8 -9.37 -13.48 8.80
CA PRO A 8 -8.76 -12.33 9.47
C PRO A 8 -7.77 -12.76 10.56
N PHE A 9 -7.98 -13.89 11.24
CA PHE A 9 -7.01 -14.43 12.19
C PHE A 9 -5.66 -14.75 11.52
N LEU A 10 -5.69 -15.48 10.40
CA LEU A 10 -4.48 -15.80 9.64
C LEU A 10 -3.83 -14.54 9.08
N SER A 11 -4.62 -13.58 8.59
CA SER A 11 -4.10 -12.30 8.09
C SER A 11 -3.38 -11.53 9.19
N SER A 12 -3.96 -11.50 10.40
CA SER A 12 -3.37 -10.87 11.57
C SER A 12 -2.04 -11.53 11.96
N LEU A 13 -2.01 -12.86 12.08
CA LEU A 13 -0.80 -13.61 12.41
C LEU A 13 0.31 -13.42 11.38
N VAL A 14 -0.01 -13.57 10.09
CA VAL A 14 0.94 -13.39 8.99
C VAL A 14 1.50 -11.97 9.02
N SER A 15 0.64 -10.96 9.20
CA SER A 15 1.08 -9.56 9.23
C SER A 15 1.99 -9.27 10.41
N PHE A 16 1.70 -9.79 11.61
CA PHE A 16 2.59 -9.61 12.77
C PHE A 16 3.93 -10.32 12.60
N ALA A 17 3.92 -11.55 12.10
CA ALA A 17 5.15 -12.29 11.80
C ALA A 17 6.00 -11.53 10.76
N PHE A 18 5.34 -11.00 9.72
CA PHE A 18 6.00 -10.21 8.70
C PHE A 18 6.55 -8.88 9.26
N ALA A 19 5.78 -8.16 10.09
CA ALA A 19 6.24 -6.95 10.77
C ALA A 19 7.49 -7.23 11.61
N ALA A 20 7.51 -8.33 12.37
CA ALA A 20 8.67 -8.76 13.14
C ALA A 20 9.89 -9.05 12.25
N ALA A 21 9.71 -9.70 11.11
CA ALA A 21 10.78 -9.94 10.14
C ALA A 21 11.35 -8.64 9.56
N VAL A 22 10.50 -7.66 9.23
CA VAL A 22 10.93 -6.35 8.74
C VAL A 22 11.66 -5.55 9.84
N LEU A 23 11.17 -5.59 11.08
CA LEU A 23 11.83 -4.94 12.23
C LEU A 23 13.19 -5.57 12.53
N ALA A 24 13.30 -6.90 12.46
CA ALA A 24 14.58 -7.60 12.60
C ALA A 24 15.57 -7.23 11.48
N GLN A 25 15.08 -6.98 10.28
CA GLN A 25 15.91 -6.48 9.17
C GLN A 25 16.31 -5.01 9.40
N TRP A 26 15.40 -4.19 9.94
CA TRP A 26 15.64 -2.80 10.27
C TRP A 26 16.68 -2.65 11.40
N SER A 27 16.65 -3.47 12.44
CA SER A 27 17.62 -3.39 13.54
C SER A 27 19.07 -3.66 13.10
N ARG A 28 19.26 -4.32 11.94
CA ARG A 28 20.58 -4.49 11.32
C ARG A 28 20.95 -3.34 10.39
N ARG A 29 20.01 -2.91 9.53
CA ARG A 29 20.30 -2.00 8.41
C ARG A 29 19.91 -0.54 8.63
N HIS A 30 19.10 -0.27 9.64
CA HIS A 30 18.62 1.06 10.06
C HIS A 30 18.07 1.91 8.91
N ARG A 31 17.34 1.32 7.95
CA ARG A 31 16.77 2.07 6.82
C ARG A 31 15.38 2.59 7.17
N ALA A 32 15.18 3.90 7.08
CA ALA A 32 13.94 4.56 7.50
C ALA A 32 12.66 3.96 6.88
N PHE A 33 12.69 3.57 5.59
CA PHE A 33 11.52 2.98 4.93
C PHE A 33 11.08 1.64 5.54
N GLN A 34 12.00 0.85 6.11
CA GLN A 34 11.68 -0.43 6.75
C GLN A 34 10.87 -0.20 8.04
N LEU A 35 11.20 0.85 8.80
CA LEU A 35 10.44 1.21 9.99
C LEU A 35 9.01 1.61 9.63
N VAL A 36 8.84 2.43 8.59
CA VAL A 36 7.51 2.87 8.14
C VAL A 36 6.68 1.69 7.62
N TRP A 37 7.30 0.76 6.86
CA TRP A 37 6.62 -0.48 6.46
C TRP A 37 6.26 -1.37 7.64
N ALA A 38 7.15 -1.51 8.63
CA ALA A 38 6.83 -2.26 9.84
C ALA A 38 5.62 -1.67 10.57
N VAL A 39 5.54 -0.34 10.69
CA VAL A 39 4.36 0.33 11.24
C VAL A 39 3.09 0.03 10.42
N GLY A 40 3.18 0.09 9.09
CA GLY A 40 2.05 -0.29 8.22
C GLY A 40 1.60 -1.75 8.39
N LEU A 41 2.54 -2.68 8.57
CA LEU A 41 2.26 -4.10 8.82
C LEU A 41 1.68 -4.34 10.22
N LEU A 42 2.12 -3.58 11.23
CA LEU A 42 1.49 -3.60 12.55
C LEU A 42 0.05 -3.12 12.47
N TRP A 43 -0.24 -2.04 11.74
CA TRP A 43 -1.61 -1.59 11.51
C TRP A 43 -2.45 -2.66 10.82
N TYR A 44 -1.91 -3.31 9.80
CA TYR A 44 -2.60 -4.42 9.14
C TYR A 44 -2.89 -5.54 10.14
N GLY A 45 -1.90 -5.96 10.93
CA GLY A 45 -2.06 -7.01 11.93
C GLY A 45 -3.14 -6.69 12.96
N ILE A 46 -3.18 -5.44 13.43
CA ILE A 46 -4.18 -4.96 14.40
C ILE A 46 -5.57 -4.91 13.74
N SER A 47 -5.70 -4.37 12.52
CA SER A 47 -6.99 -4.32 11.80
C SER A 47 -7.59 -5.71 11.62
N ALA A 48 -6.83 -6.64 11.05
CA ALA A 48 -7.25 -8.03 10.88
C ALA A 48 -7.51 -8.72 12.24
N GLY A 49 -6.75 -8.35 13.27
CA GLY A 49 -6.99 -8.81 14.63
C GLY A 49 -8.34 -8.34 15.18
N THR A 50 -8.72 -7.08 14.96
CA THR A 50 -10.04 -6.56 15.39
C THR A 50 -11.19 -7.23 14.66
N GLU A 51 -11.02 -7.58 13.38
CA GLU A 51 -12.01 -8.33 12.59
C GLU A 51 -12.18 -9.75 13.09
N PHE A 52 -11.08 -10.43 13.41
CA PHE A 52 -11.12 -11.74 14.06
C PHE A 52 -11.84 -11.67 15.39
N LEU A 53 -11.47 -10.72 16.26
CA LEU A 53 -12.07 -10.58 17.58
C LEU A 53 -13.57 -10.29 17.48
N GLY A 54 -13.98 -9.38 16.60
CA GLY A 54 -15.39 -9.06 16.36
C GLY A 54 -16.18 -10.24 15.79
N SER A 55 -15.58 -10.98 14.86
CA SER A 55 -16.25 -12.13 14.22
C SER A 55 -16.31 -13.38 15.09
N ALA A 56 -15.34 -13.57 15.99
CA ALA A 56 -15.24 -14.74 16.86
C ALA A 56 -15.95 -14.56 18.21
N PHE A 57 -15.87 -13.36 18.78
CA PHE A 57 -16.33 -13.07 20.15
C PHE A 57 -17.44 -12.01 20.21
N GLY A 58 -17.84 -11.47 19.07
CA GLY A 58 -18.89 -10.45 18.96
C GLY A 58 -18.33 -9.03 18.80
N TRP A 59 -19.05 -8.22 18.02
CA TRP A 59 -18.69 -6.83 17.79
C TRP A 59 -19.18 -5.92 18.90
N ASN A 60 -18.41 -4.87 19.15
CA ASN A 60 -18.78 -3.75 19.99
C ASN A 60 -18.23 -2.46 19.37
N GLU A 61 -18.62 -1.32 19.93
CA GLU A 61 -18.26 -0.01 19.41
C GLU A 61 -16.74 0.24 19.37
N ALA A 62 -16.01 -0.19 20.41
CA ALA A 62 -14.57 0.03 20.47
C ALA A 62 -13.83 -0.77 19.37
N LEU A 63 -14.18 -2.05 19.21
CA LEU A 63 -13.64 -2.89 18.14
C LEU A 63 -13.99 -2.33 16.76
N TYR A 64 -15.22 -1.86 16.57
CA TYR A 64 -15.67 -1.30 15.31
C TYR A 64 -14.94 0.00 14.95
N ARG A 65 -14.76 0.91 15.91
CA ARG A 65 -13.96 2.14 15.71
C ARG A 65 -12.50 1.83 15.42
N ALA A 66 -11.91 0.85 16.12
CA ALA A 66 -10.53 0.44 15.91
C ALA A 66 -10.32 -0.17 14.52
N TRP A 67 -11.20 -1.11 14.12
CA TRP A 67 -11.25 -1.68 12.78
C TRP A 67 -11.35 -0.59 11.71
N TYR A 68 -12.34 0.29 11.86
CA TYR A 68 -12.61 1.32 10.86
C TYR A 68 -11.44 2.30 10.74
N LEU A 69 -10.93 2.80 11.87
CA LEU A 69 -9.81 3.73 11.88
C LEU A 69 -8.55 3.10 11.27
N ILE A 70 -8.16 1.92 11.75
CA ILE A 70 -6.89 1.32 11.37
C ILE A 70 -6.97 0.78 9.95
N GLY A 71 -7.99 -0.02 9.65
CA GLY A 71 -8.19 -0.63 8.33
C GLY A 71 -8.43 0.40 7.25
N ALA A 72 -9.41 1.30 7.45
CA ALA A 72 -9.81 2.24 6.40
C ALA A 72 -8.85 3.42 6.23
N PHE A 73 -8.02 3.77 7.22
CA PHE A 73 -7.08 4.89 7.10
C PHE A 73 -5.62 4.48 7.11
N PHE A 74 -5.19 3.62 8.04
CA PHE A 74 -3.77 3.48 8.33
C PHE A 74 -3.06 2.40 7.51
N VAL A 75 -3.69 1.26 7.24
CA VAL A 75 -3.01 0.11 6.60
C VAL A 75 -2.39 0.50 5.26
N ALA A 76 -3.21 0.88 4.27
CA ALA A 76 -2.73 1.22 2.94
C ALA A 76 -1.81 2.45 2.96
N ALA A 77 -2.17 3.47 3.75
CA ALA A 77 -1.45 4.74 3.78
C ALA A 77 -0.02 4.59 4.31
N TYR A 78 0.19 3.83 5.40
CA TYR A 78 1.52 3.64 5.98
C TYR A 78 2.37 2.66 5.16
N LEU A 79 1.77 1.61 4.58
CA LEU A 79 2.49 0.74 3.64
C LEU A 79 2.96 1.52 2.40
N GLY A 80 2.09 2.35 1.82
CA GLY A 80 2.44 3.26 0.73
C GLY A 80 3.49 4.29 1.13
N ALA A 81 3.40 4.86 2.35
CA ALA A 81 4.36 5.83 2.85
C ALA A 81 5.77 5.27 2.95
N GLY A 82 5.95 4.00 3.35
CA GLY A 82 7.26 3.36 3.33
C GLY A 82 7.85 3.30 1.91
N THR A 83 7.00 3.10 0.89
CA THR A 83 7.42 3.14 -0.52
C THR A 83 7.79 4.56 -0.97
N VAL A 84 7.06 5.58 -0.50
CA VAL A 84 7.44 6.99 -0.72
C VAL A 84 8.80 7.29 -0.10
N VAL A 85 9.08 6.82 1.12
CA VAL A 85 10.38 6.99 1.79
C VAL A 85 11.49 6.26 1.03
N LEU A 86 11.23 5.03 0.56
CA LEU A 86 12.18 4.25 -0.24
C LEU A 86 12.57 4.99 -1.53
N LEU A 87 11.59 5.59 -2.22
CA LEU A 87 11.76 6.18 -3.55
C LEU A 87 11.91 7.71 -3.52
N ALA A 88 12.01 8.33 -2.35
CA ALA A 88 11.97 9.78 -2.15
C ALA A 88 12.96 10.56 -3.03
N ARG A 89 14.16 10.00 -3.25
CA ARG A 89 15.24 10.65 -4.04
C ARG A 89 15.10 10.48 -5.55
N THR A 90 14.05 9.80 -6.02
CA THR A 90 13.80 9.53 -7.43
C THR A 90 12.73 10.47 -8.00
N ARG A 91 12.42 10.34 -9.30
CA ARG A 91 11.29 11.05 -9.92
C ARG A 91 9.93 10.45 -9.55
N PHE A 92 9.90 9.42 -8.71
CA PHE A 92 8.67 8.78 -8.23
C PHE A 92 7.72 9.77 -7.53
N GLY A 93 8.25 10.85 -6.95
CA GLY A 93 7.42 11.88 -6.32
C GLY A 93 6.35 12.50 -7.26
N TYR A 94 6.53 12.49 -8.58
CA TYR A 94 5.45 12.90 -9.50
C TYR A 94 4.27 11.92 -9.50
N PHE A 95 4.53 10.60 -9.41
CA PHE A 95 3.48 9.60 -9.26
C PHE A 95 2.76 9.75 -7.92
N VAL A 96 3.50 10.11 -6.86
CA VAL A 96 2.90 10.44 -5.55
C VAL A 96 2.01 11.68 -5.67
N ALA A 97 2.47 12.76 -6.30
CA ALA A 97 1.63 13.95 -6.52
C ALA A 97 0.34 13.62 -7.29
N VAL A 98 0.42 12.79 -8.33
CA VAL A 98 -0.74 12.32 -9.10
C VAL A 98 -1.71 11.50 -8.23
N SER A 99 -1.23 10.67 -7.31
CA SER A 99 -2.11 9.90 -6.43
C SER A 99 -2.90 10.79 -5.47
N PHE A 100 -2.33 11.92 -5.02
CA PHE A 100 -3.07 12.95 -4.28
C PHE A 100 -4.17 13.60 -5.13
N VAL A 101 -3.92 13.84 -6.43
CA VAL A 101 -4.97 14.30 -7.35
C VAL A 101 -6.08 13.26 -7.51
N PHE A 102 -5.76 11.96 -7.56
CA PHE A 102 -6.79 10.91 -7.54
C PHE A 102 -7.58 10.88 -6.23
N GLY A 103 -6.95 11.15 -5.08
CA GLY A 103 -7.65 11.36 -3.81
C GLY A 103 -8.62 12.53 -3.85
N ALA A 104 -8.20 13.67 -4.44
CA ALA A 104 -9.04 14.84 -4.65
C ALA A 104 -10.23 14.54 -5.59
N LEU A 105 -9.99 13.89 -6.72
CA LEU A 105 -11.03 13.51 -7.68
C LEU A 105 -12.02 12.51 -7.09
N TYR A 106 -11.56 11.57 -6.27
CA TYR A 106 -12.43 10.66 -5.54
C TYR A 106 -13.36 11.44 -4.60
N ALA A 107 -12.83 12.33 -3.77
CA ALA A 107 -13.61 13.17 -2.88
C ALA A 107 -14.69 13.94 -3.67
N PHE A 108 -14.31 14.56 -4.79
CA PHE A 108 -15.26 15.23 -5.68
C PHE A 108 -16.33 14.29 -6.24
N ALA A 109 -15.97 13.10 -6.71
CA ALA A 109 -16.89 12.15 -7.34
C ALA A 109 -17.97 11.63 -6.37
N ILE A 110 -17.65 11.48 -5.09
CA ILE A 110 -18.60 10.96 -4.09
C ILE A 110 -19.44 12.06 -3.40
N ARG A 111 -19.32 13.33 -3.80
CA ARG A 111 -20.05 14.47 -3.20
C ARG A 111 -21.57 14.34 -3.23
N GLY A 112 -22.12 13.80 -4.31
CA GLY A 112 -23.57 13.61 -4.42
C GLY A 112 -24.14 12.58 -3.45
N ARG A 113 -23.28 11.76 -2.81
CA ARG A 113 -23.71 10.73 -1.85
C ARG A 113 -23.96 11.29 -0.45
N TYR A 114 -23.40 12.47 -0.13
CA TYR A 114 -23.52 13.12 1.17
C TYR A 114 -23.73 14.65 0.97
N PRO A 115 -24.91 15.09 0.48
CA PRO A 115 -25.13 16.47 0.06
C PRO A 115 -24.94 17.51 1.18
N GLU A 116 -25.22 17.15 2.42
CA GLU A 116 -25.08 18.02 3.60
C GLU A 116 -23.61 18.26 4.01
N ASP A 117 -22.66 17.44 3.54
CA ASP A 117 -21.28 17.43 4.04
C ASP A 117 -20.30 18.28 3.21
N THR A 118 -20.81 19.23 2.41
CA THR A 118 -20.07 19.99 1.38
C THR A 118 -18.73 20.60 1.86
N THR A 119 -18.66 21.08 3.10
CA THR A 119 -17.42 21.65 3.68
C THR A 119 -16.32 20.61 3.85
N ALA A 120 -16.65 19.40 4.32
CA ALA A 120 -15.67 18.32 4.48
C ALA A 120 -15.07 17.92 3.12
N PHE A 121 -15.90 17.87 2.07
CA PHE A 121 -15.44 17.66 0.69
C PHE A 121 -14.45 18.72 0.24
N ALA A 122 -14.78 20.00 0.43
CA ALA A 122 -13.92 21.11 0.02
C ALA A 122 -12.58 21.06 0.75
N VAL A 123 -12.58 20.79 2.05
CA VAL A 123 -11.35 20.66 2.86
C VAL A 123 -10.47 19.53 2.33
N VAL A 124 -11.03 18.34 2.11
CA VAL A 124 -10.27 17.19 1.59
C VAL A 124 -9.73 17.47 0.19
N LEU A 125 -10.56 18.05 -0.69
CA LEU A 125 -10.18 18.41 -2.06
C LEU A 125 -8.99 19.37 -2.05
N VAL A 126 -9.10 20.47 -1.30
CA VAL A 126 -8.05 21.50 -1.21
C VAL A 126 -6.79 20.92 -0.59
N ALA A 127 -6.90 20.17 0.52
CA ALA A 127 -5.74 19.55 1.17
C ALA A 127 -4.99 18.60 0.23
N CYS A 128 -5.71 17.76 -0.52
CA CYS A 128 -5.11 16.87 -1.51
C CYS A 128 -4.44 17.63 -2.66
N LEU A 129 -5.06 18.69 -3.20
CA LEU A 129 -4.47 19.49 -4.27
C LEU A 129 -3.24 20.26 -3.80
N VAL A 130 -3.27 20.86 -2.61
CA VAL A 130 -2.12 21.55 -2.00
C VAL A 130 -0.97 20.56 -1.79
N ALA A 131 -1.24 19.38 -1.23
CA ALA A 131 -0.23 18.34 -1.06
C ALA A 131 0.34 17.85 -2.40
N ALA A 132 -0.50 17.67 -3.43
CA ALA A 132 -0.06 17.30 -4.78
C ALA A 132 0.91 18.34 -5.36
N ILE A 133 0.56 19.63 -5.28
CA ILE A 133 1.41 20.73 -5.77
C ILE A 133 2.72 20.76 -4.97
N ALA A 134 2.66 20.70 -3.65
CA ALA A 134 3.84 20.70 -2.79
C ALA A 134 4.80 19.54 -3.10
N ILE A 135 4.27 18.33 -3.29
CA ILE A 135 5.06 17.15 -3.63
C ILE A 135 5.64 17.25 -5.05
N ALA A 136 4.87 17.74 -6.03
CA ALA A 136 5.37 17.95 -7.40
C ALA A 136 6.51 18.98 -7.42
N MET A 137 6.34 20.11 -6.71
CA MET A 137 7.36 21.14 -6.56
C MET A 137 8.61 20.60 -5.84
N ALA A 138 8.43 19.83 -4.76
CA ALA A 138 9.52 19.16 -4.06
C ALA A 138 10.25 18.18 -4.98
N THR A 139 9.53 17.40 -5.79
CA THR A 139 10.14 16.46 -6.75
C THR A 139 10.98 17.17 -7.81
N TRP A 140 10.55 18.37 -8.21
CA TRP A 140 11.27 19.20 -9.17
C TRP A 140 12.51 19.88 -8.55
N ARG A 141 12.35 20.54 -7.39
CA ARG A 141 13.40 21.40 -6.79
C ARG A 141 14.28 20.70 -5.76
N ALA A 142 13.72 19.87 -4.90
CA ALA A 142 14.41 19.27 -3.76
C ALA A 142 13.79 17.91 -3.38
N ARG A 143 14.19 16.85 -4.09
CA ARG A 143 13.62 15.50 -3.93
C ARG A 143 13.70 14.95 -2.50
N SER A 144 14.68 15.41 -1.71
CA SER A 144 14.80 15.08 -0.29
C SER A 144 13.58 15.50 0.55
N LEU A 145 12.81 16.50 0.11
CA LEU A 145 11.62 16.99 0.81
C LEU A 145 10.34 16.17 0.53
N VAL A 146 10.34 15.30 -0.49
CA VAL A 146 9.14 14.51 -0.87
C VAL A 146 8.66 13.65 0.30
N ALA A 147 9.56 12.89 0.94
CA ALA A 147 9.18 12.03 2.06
C ALA A 147 8.74 12.82 3.30
N PRO A 148 9.47 13.84 3.79
CA PRO A 148 9.02 14.68 4.90
C PRO A 148 7.64 15.30 4.67
N ILE A 149 7.38 15.86 3.47
CA ILE A 149 6.08 16.46 3.15
C ILE A 149 4.98 15.39 3.17
N ALA A 150 5.18 14.25 2.50
CA ALA A 150 4.19 13.19 2.46
C ALA A 150 3.90 12.60 3.85
N LEU A 151 4.94 12.40 4.67
CA LEU A 151 4.80 11.91 6.05
C LEU A 151 4.13 12.94 6.97
N ALA A 152 4.41 14.23 6.81
CA ALA A 152 3.75 15.28 7.57
C ALA A 152 2.25 15.35 7.24
N VAL A 153 1.90 15.31 5.94
CA VAL A 153 0.50 15.27 5.49
C VAL A 153 -0.20 14.02 6.02
N LEU A 154 0.44 12.85 5.94
CA LEU A 154 -0.09 11.61 6.50
C LEU A 154 -0.27 11.73 8.02
N GLY A 155 0.71 12.24 8.76
CA GLY A 155 0.65 12.38 10.22
C GLY A 155 -0.48 13.31 10.67
N VAL A 156 -0.59 14.50 10.07
CA VAL A 156 -1.69 15.44 10.35
C VAL A 156 -3.04 14.81 10.01
N GLY A 157 -3.14 14.20 8.83
CA GLY A 157 -4.33 13.49 8.41
C GLY A 157 -4.72 12.39 9.40
N SER A 158 -3.76 11.59 9.86
CA SER A 158 -4.00 10.49 10.81
C SER A 158 -4.56 10.99 12.13
N VAL A 159 -4.05 12.12 12.65
CA VAL A 159 -4.57 12.76 13.87
C VAL A 159 -6.00 13.25 13.66
N VAL A 160 -6.29 13.90 12.53
CA VAL A 160 -7.63 14.37 12.19
C VAL A 160 -8.59 13.19 12.06
N ALA A 161 -8.23 12.16 11.28
CA ALA A 161 -9.04 10.96 11.09
C ALA A 161 -9.31 10.24 12.41
N ALA A 162 -8.29 10.04 13.25
CA ALA A 162 -8.45 9.43 14.57
C ALA A 162 -9.38 10.24 15.46
N THR A 163 -9.22 11.57 15.50
CA THR A 163 -10.06 12.46 16.31
C THR A 163 -11.52 12.38 15.87
N LEU A 164 -11.76 12.43 14.56
CA LEU A 164 -13.11 12.35 14.00
C LEU A 164 -13.74 10.99 14.25
N VAL A 165 -13.02 9.89 13.96
CA VAL A 165 -13.54 8.52 14.16
C VAL A 165 -13.81 8.22 15.64
N LEU A 166 -12.97 8.69 16.56
CA LEU A 166 -13.16 8.42 17.99
C LEU A 166 -14.28 9.27 18.63
N ARG A 167 -14.55 10.46 18.08
CA ARG A 167 -15.59 11.36 18.59
C ARG A 167 -16.92 11.29 17.84
N ALA A 168 -16.98 10.54 16.75
CA ALA A 168 -18.18 10.41 15.94
C ALA A 168 -19.33 9.83 16.76
N THR A 169 -20.53 10.41 16.65
CA THR A 169 -21.75 9.73 17.07
C THR A 169 -22.09 8.68 16.02
N LEU A 170 -22.26 7.42 16.43
CA LEU A 170 -22.61 6.33 15.51
C LEU A 170 -24.12 6.11 15.51
N ASP A 171 -24.66 5.74 14.35
CA ASP A 171 -26.09 5.39 14.22
C ASP A 171 -26.43 4.07 14.94
N ALA A 172 -25.43 3.20 15.09
CA ALA A 172 -25.48 1.95 15.85
C ALA A 172 -24.06 1.65 16.39
N PRO A 173 -23.91 0.81 17.45
CA PRO A 173 -22.60 0.47 17.99
C PRO A 173 -21.64 -0.09 16.94
N TYR A 174 -22.15 -0.79 15.92
CA TYR A 174 -21.40 -1.31 14.78
C TYR A 174 -22.37 -1.64 13.63
N ALA A 175 -21.83 -1.85 12.43
CA ALA A 175 -22.61 -2.32 11.28
C ALA A 175 -21.90 -3.48 10.57
N LEU A 176 -22.67 -4.54 10.29
CA LEU A 176 -22.23 -5.72 9.54
C LEU A 176 -23.13 -5.92 8.33
N ASP A 177 -22.59 -6.52 7.27
CA ASP A 177 -23.37 -7.01 6.16
C ASP A 177 -24.35 -8.11 6.65
N PRO A 178 -25.66 -7.99 6.41
CA PRO A 178 -26.63 -8.97 6.92
C PRO A 178 -26.47 -10.38 6.35
N THR A 179 -25.88 -10.50 5.16
CA THR A 179 -25.72 -11.78 4.46
C THR A 179 -24.39 -12.42 4.82
N THR A 180 -23.31 -11.65 4.79
CA THR A 180 -21.96 -12.19 4.96
C THR A 180 -21.43 -12.04 6.37
N GLY A 181 -21.99 -11.15 7.20
CA GLY A 181 -21.49 -10.84 8.55
C GLY A 181 -20.16 -10.08 8.58
N VAL A 182 -19.67 -9.61 7.43
CA VAL A 182 -18.44 -8.82 7.30
C VAL A 182 -18.72 -7.38 7.79
N PRO A 183 -17.81 -6.74 8.54
CA PRO A 183 -18.01 -5.36 8.97
C PRO A 183 -18.08 -4.39 7.78
N VAL A 184 -19.05 -3.47 7.85
CA VAL A 184 -19.24 -2.43 6.84
C VAL A 184 -19.20 -1.06 7.51
N GLY A 185 -18.65 -0.06 6.83
CA GLY A 185 -18.45 1.27 7.41
C GLY A 185 -19.72 2.10 7.63
N THR A 186 -20.93 1.55 7.42
CA THR A 186 -22.17 2.33 7.35
C THR A 186 -22.61 2.96 8.66
N ALA A 187 -22.17 2.46 9.82
CA ALA A 187 -22.43 3.12 11.11
C ALA A 187 -21.56 4.38 11.34
N ILE A 188 -20.51 4.58 10.55
CA ILE A 188 -19.69 5.80 10.58
C ILE A 188 -20.34 6.89 9.73
N PRO A 189 -20.47 8.13 10.24
CA PRO A 189 -20.99 9.26 9.49
C PRO A 189 -20.34 9.50 8.12
N GLY A 190 -21.12 9.97 7.15
CA GLY A 190 -20.70 10.19 5.75
C GLY A 190 -19.49 11.12 5.61
N ASN A 191 -19.53 12.27 6.29
CA ASN A 191 -18.42 13.23 6.41
C ASN A 191 -17.09 12.65 6.91
N ILE A 192 -17.10 11.54 7.65
CA ILE A 192 -15.88 10.86 8.10
C ILE A 192 -15.45 9.82 7.08
N ARG A 193 -16.41 9.07 6.52
CA ARG A 193 -16.14 8.03 5.52
C ARG A 193 -15.43 8.52 4.27
N ILE A 194 -15.68 9.77 3.88
CA ILE A 194 -14.98 10.37 2.74
C ILE A 194 -13.47 10.47 2.95
N LEU A 195 -13.01 10.76 4.17
CA LEU A 195 -11.58 10.92 4.45
C LEU A 195 -10.81 9.61 4.20
N ALA A 196 -11.44 8.44 4.38
CA ALA A 196 -10.78 7.15 4.17
C ALA A 196 -10.34 6.92 2.71
N GLY A 197 -11.07 7.51 1.74
CA GLY A 197 -10.79 7.36 0.32
C GLY A 197 -9.37 7.80 -0.06
N PRO A 198 -9.01 9.08 0.17
CA PRO A 198 -7.66 9.58 -0.07
C PRO A 198 -6.55 8.72 0.56
N PHE A 199 -6.68 8.30 1.83
CA PHE A 199 -5.68 7.47 2.50
C PHE A 199 -5.42 6.16 1.76
N ASN A 200 -6.50 5.46 1.38
CA ASN A 200 -6.40 4.22 0.64
C ASN A 200 -5.87 4.42 -0.77
N ILE A 201 -6.38 5.42 -1.49
CA ILE A 201 -5.98 5.69 -2.88
C ILE A 201 -4.50 6.05 -2.93
N ILE A 202 -4.06 7.01 -2.11
CA ILE A 202 -2.67 7.48 -2.10
C ILE A 202 -1.74 6.34 -1.65
N GLY A 203 -2.11 5.64 -0.58
CA GLY A 203 -1.33 4.54 -0.01
C GLY A 203 -1.19 3.35 -0.94
N ALA A 204 -2.31 2.79 -1.42
CA ALA A 204 -2.34 1.65 -2.32
C ALA A 204 -1.67 1.99 -3.67
N PHE A 205 -1.93 3.19 -4.21
CA PHE A 205 -1.27 3.62 -5.45
C PHE A 205 0.25 3.71 -5.26
N ALA A 206 0.73 4.34 -4.18
CA ALA A 206 2.16 4.44 -3.91
C ALA A 206 2.81 3.06 -3.73
N LEU A 207 2.14 2.13 -3.04
CA LEU A 207 2.61 0.76 -2.84
C LEU A 207 2.69 0.00 -4.18
N VAL A 208 1.58 -0.08 -4.91
CA VAL A 208 1.46 -0.87 -6.15
C VAL A 208 2.32 -0.26 -7.26
N VAL A 209 2.17 1.03 -7.55
CA VAL A 209 2.92 1.69 -8.62
C VAL A 209 4.40 1.79 -8.26
N GLY A 210 4.74 1.98 -6.98
CA GLY A 210 6.13 1.97 -6.52
C GLY A 210 6.79 0.60 -6.65
N ALA A 211 6.04 -0.48 -6.42
CA ALA A 211 6.51 -1.84 -6.64
C ALA A 211 6.69 -2.15 -8.14
N ILE A 212 5.75 -1.76 -9.00
CA ILE A 212 5.89 -1.86 -10.47
C ILE A 212 7.07 -1.02 -10.97
N PHE A 213 7.21 0.21 -10.46
CA PHE A 213 8.35 1.08 -10.77
C PHE A 213 9.68 0.43 -10.37
N SER A 214 9.71 -0.24 -9.21
CA SER A 214 10.88 -0.99 -8.76
C SER A 214 11.17 -2.18 -9.69
N ALA A 215 10.16 -2.94 -10.11
CA ALA A 215 10.33 -4.02 -11.09
C ALA A 215 10.95 -3.51 -12.40
N TYR A 216 10.44 -2.38 -12.92
CA TYR A 216 10.96 -1.72 -14.12
C TYR A 216 12.45 -1.37 -14.02
N VAL A 217 12.90 -0.95 -12.84
CA VAL A 217 14.29 -0.55 -12.62
C VAL A 217 15.26 -1.73 -12.79
N PHE A 218 14.84 -2.94 -12.40
CA PHE A 218 15.68 -4.15 -12.39
C PHE A 218 15.51 -5.07 -13.61
N MET A 219 14.43 -4.92 -14.39
CA MET A 219 14.22 -5.75 -15.57
C MET A 219 15.02 -5.25 -16.80
N PRO A 220 15.29 -6.13 -17.80
CA PRO A 220 15.95 -5.74 -19.05
C PRO A 220 15.19 -4.61 -19.76
N LYS A 221 15.90 -3.54 -20.16
CA LYS A 221 15.26 -2.31 -20.65
C LYS A 221 15.21 -2.27 -22.18
N GLN A 222 14.06 -1.88 -22.71
CA GLN A 222 13.85 -1.44 -24.08
C GLN A 222 13.34 0.01 -24.06
N ARG A 223 14.19 0.94 -24.50
CA ARG A 223 13.87 2.37 -24.50
C ARG A 223 13.40 2.79 -25.89
N LEU A 224 12.09 2.82 -26.09
CA LEU A 224 11.46 3.38 -27.30
C LEU A 224 11.44 4.91 -27.25
N LEU A 225 11.16 5.47 -26.07
CA LEU A 225 11.17 6.91 -25.84
C LEU A 225 12.44 7.31 -25.08
N GLY A 226 13.33 8.04 -25.78
CA GLY A 226 14.59 8.56 -25.26
C GLY A 226 14.46 9.85 -24.45
N ARG A 227 15.59 10.46 -24.10
CA ARG A 227 15.60 11.79 -23.49
C ARG A 227 15.33 12.84 -24.58
N ARG A 228 14.40 13.77 -24.32
CA ARG A 228 14.17 14.95 -25.15
C ARG A 228 14.32 16.22 -24.32
N ALA A 229 14.91 17.25 -24.91
CA ALA A 229 14.91 18.59 -24.35
C ALA A 229 13.53 19.21 -24.61
N LEU A 230 12.72 19.32 -23.56
CA LEU A 230 11.36 19.85 -23.62
C LEU A 230 11.20 20.92 -22.53
N PRO A 231 10.29 21.90 -22.71
CA PRO A 231 9.93 22.83 -21.64
C PRO A 231 9.53 22.07 -20.36
N PRO A 232 9.80 22.62 -19.16
CA PRO A 232 9.71 21.88 -17.90
C PRO A 232 8.39 21.12 -17.68
N GLY A 233 7.23 21.74 -17.99
CA GLY A 233 5.93 21.11 -17.85
C GLY A 233 5.72 19.94 -18.83
N VAL A 234 6.08 20.14 -20.10
CA VAL A 234 5.97 19.11 -21.15
C VAL A 234 6.96 17.97 -20.90
N ALA A 235 8.16 18.28 -20.39
CA ALA A 235 9.18 17.29 -20.06
C ALA A 235 8.73 16.32 -18.95
N GLN A 236 7.93 16.79 -17.99
CA GLN A 236 7.39 15.95 -16.91
C GLN A 236 6.34 14.97 -17.45
N ILE A 237 5.37 15.47 -18.22
CA ILE A 237 4.33 14.64 -18.85
C ILE A 237 4.98 13.63 -19.80
N TYR A 238 5.90 14.09 -20.65
CA TYR A 238 6.67 13.22 -21.53
C TYR A 238 7.46 12.17 -20.75
N GLY A 239 8.07 12.55 -19.62
CA GLY A 239 8.79 11.63 -18.75
C GLY A 239 7.89 10.54 -18.18
N ALA A 240 6.69 10.88 -17.71
CA ALA A 240 5.72 9.91 -17.21
C ALA A 240 5.26 8.94 -18.32
N VAL A 241 4.90 9.47 -19.50
CA VAL A 241 4.54 8.68 -20.68
C VAL A 241 5.69 7.78 -21.13
N ALA A 242 6.91 8.31 -21.16
CA ALA A 242 8.11 7.55 -21.53
C ALA A 242 8.37 6.40 -20.55
N VAL A 243 8.15 6.57 -19.25
CA VAL A 243 8.26 5.48 -18.27
C VAL A 243 7.22 4.39 -18.57
N ALA A 244 5.96 4.76 -18.81
CA ALA A 244 4.90 3.80 -19.11
C ALA A 244 5.15 3.03 -20.42
N VAL A 245 5.46 3.73 -21.51
CA VAL A 245 5.74 3.14 -22.83
C VAL A 245 6.98 2.25 -22.78
N ASN A 246 8.07 2.72 -22.17
CA ASN A 246 9.29 1.93 -22.06
C ASN A 246 9.11 0.73 -21.12
N PHE A 247 8.26 0.82 -20.10
CA PHE A 247 7.90 -0.32 -19.25
C PHE A 247 7.23 -1.41 -20.08
N ILE A 248 6.16 -1.09 -20.82
CA ILE A 248 5.43 -2.03 -21.67
C ILE A 248 6.36 -2.65 -22.71
N ALA A 249 7.17 -1.83 -23.38
CA ALA A 249 8.13 -2.28 -24.40
C ALA A 249 9.20 -3.23 -23.83
N SER A 250 9.47 -3.16 -22.53
CA SER A 250 10.48 -4.00 -21.87
C SER A 250 9.92 -5.36 -21.39
N LEU A 251 8.59 -5.54 -21.36
CA LEU A 251 7.96 -6.78 -20.87
C LEU A 251 8.34 -8.04 -21.67
N PRO A 252 8.39 -8.03 -23.02
CA PRO A 252 8.77 -9.23 -23.77
C PRO A 252 10.19 -9.71 -23.42
N ARG A 253 11.13 -8.78 -23.28
CA ARG A 253 12.51 -9.10 -22.88
C ARG A 253 12.58 -9.63 -21.45
N ALA A 254 11.79 -9.04 -20.54
CA ALA A 254 11.68 -9.53 -19.17
C ALA A 254 11.10 -10.95 -19.11
N ALA A 255 10.10 -11.26 -19.94
CA ALA A 255 9.51 -12.59 -20.03
C ALA A 255 10.50 -13.63 -20.56
N VAL A 256 11.28 -13.30 -21.59
CA VAL A 256 12.36 -14.17 -22.09
C VAL A 256 13.44 -14.39 -21.03
N ALA A 257 13.86 -13.34 -20.34
CA ALA A 257 14.85 -13.44 -19.25
C ALA A 257 14.32 -14.28 -18.07
N LEU A 258 13.01 -14.19 -17.76
CA LEU A 258 12.37 -15.03 -16.75
C LEU A 258 12.40 -16.51 -17.16
N ALA A 259 12.01 -16.81 -18.41
CA ALA A 259 12.00 -18.16 -18.94
C ALA A 259 13.40 -18.80 -18.97
N ARG A 260 14.46 -17.98 -19.10
CA ARG A 260 15.86 -18.41 -19.06
C ARG A 260 16.47 -18.47 -17.66
N GLY A 261 15.75 -18.03 -16.62
CA GLY A 261 16.29 -17.94 -15.26
C GLY A 261 17.34 -16.82 -15.08
N GLU A 262 17.42 -15.88 -16.01
CA GLU A 262 18.38 -14.76 -16.01
C GLU A 262 17.79 -13.48 -15.39
N LEU A 263 16.49 -13.48 -15.08
CA LEU A 263 15.82 -12.31 -14.53
C LEU A 263 16.25 -12.03 -13.09
N HIS A 264 16.58 -10.77 -12.80
CA HIS A 264 16.91 -10.36 -11.44
C HIS A 264 15.74 -10.67 -10.49
N SER A 265 16.03 -11.39 -9.39
CA SER A 265 15.07 -11.78 -8.33
C SER A 265 14.18 -10.65 -7.78
N ARG A 266 14.62 -9.39 -7.83
CA ARG A 266 13.84 -8.22 -7.41
C ARG A 266 12.61 -8.01 -8.29
N VAL A 267 12.64 -8.40 -9.56
CA VAL A 267 11.53 -8.21 -10.48
C VAL A 267 10.30 -9.05 -10.06
N PRO A 268 10.37 -10.40 -9.97
CA PRO A 268 9.23 -11.18 -9.49
C PRO A 268 8.84 -10.83 -8.05
N ALA A 269 9.81 -10.55 -7.16
CA ALA A 269 9.54 -10.13 -5.79
C ALA A 269 8.68 -8.86 -5.70
N THR A 270 9.04 -7.83 -6.46
CA THR A 270 8.30 -6.56 -6.46
C THR A 270 6.97 -6.68 -7.20
N LEU A 271 6.84 -7.55 -8.20
CA LEU A 271 5.54 -7.85 -8.83
C LEU A 271 4.59 -8.60 -7.88
N LEU A 272 5.09 -9.51 -7.04
CA LEU A 272 4.30 -10.14 -5.97
C LEU A 272 3.81 -9.10 -4.96
N ILE A 273 4.66 -8.16 -4.55
CA ILE A 273 4.27 -7.04 -3.68
C ILE A 273 3.21 -6.17 -4.36
N ALA A 274 3.37 -5.87 -5.65
CA ALA A 274 2.39 -5.09 -6.41
C ALA A 274 1.02 -5.80 -6.46
N LEU A 275 1.01 -7.11 -6.74
CA LEU A 275 -0.22 -7.90 -6.77
C LEU A 275 -0.87 -7.97 -5.38
N GLY A 276 -0.07 -8.21 -4.34
CA GLY A 276 -0.56 -8.29 -2.97
C GLY A 276 -1.07 -6.95 -2.42
N GLY A 277 -0.53 -5.81 -2.88
CA GLY A 277 -1.09 -4.49 -2.56
C GLY A 277 -2.34 -4.14 -3.37
N PHE A 278 -2.51 -4.73 -4.55
CA PHE A 278 -3.64 -4.46 -5.45
C PHE A 278 -4.90 -5.24 -5.04
N ILE A 279 -4.76 -6.52 -4.67
CA ILE A 279 -5.90 -7.40 -4.35
C ILE A 279 -6.81 -6.83 -3.25
N PRO A 280 -6.31 -6.44 -2.06
CA PRO A 280 -7.16 -5.84 -1.01
C PRO A 280 -7.85 -4.55 -1.47
N GLY A 281 -7.20 -3.77 -2.33
CA GLY A 281 -7.79 -2.55 -2.90
C GLY A 281 -9.01 -2.86 -3.79
N VAL A 282 -8.93 -3.94 -4.58
CA VAL A 282 -10.06 -4.41 -5.40
C VAL A 282 -11.17 -4.99 -4.53
N THR A 283 -10.85 -5.90 -3.60
CA THR A 283 -11.86 -6.56 -2.77
C THR A 283 -12.54 -5.58 -1.82
N SER A 284 -11.82 -4.61 -1.25
CA SER A 284 -12.41 -3.51 -0.48
C SER A 284 -13.29 -2.59 -1.33
N GLY A 285 -12.88 -2.31 -2.58
CA GLY A 285 -13.69 -1.55 -3.54
C GLY A 285 -15.02 -2.26 -3.88
N LEU A 286 -14.99 -3.58 -4.03
CA LEU A 286 -16.15 -4.42 -4.30
C LEU A 286 -17.21 -4.37 -3.19
N ASN A 287 -16.84 -4.11 -1.94
CA ASN A 287 -17.79 -3.91 -0.84
C ASN A 287 -18.79 -2.78 -1.14
N ARG A 288 -18.38 -1.75 -1.89
CA ARG A 288 -19.26 -0.61 -2.26
C ARG A 288 -20.37 -1.00 -3.24
N PHE A 289 -20.19 -2.13 -3.94
CA PHE A 289 -21.16 -2.73 -4.85
C PHE A 289 -21.91 -3.91 -4.21
N GLY A 290 -21.75 -4.13 -2.89
CA GLY A 290 -22.42 -5.21 -2.14
C GLY A 290 -21.69 -6.57 -2.17
N PHE A 291 -20.52 -6.66 -2.80
CA PHE A 291 -19.73 -7.90 -2.85
C PHE A 291 -18.77 -7.99 -1.67
N THR A 292 -19.28 -8.32 -0.48
CA THR A 292 -18.52 -8.29 0.79
C THR A 292 -17.80 -9.59 1.13
N TRP A 293 -18.19 -10.72 0.54
CA TRP A 293 -17.60 -12.04 0.84
C TRP A 293 -16.10 -12.14 0.51
N ALA A 294 -15.63 -11.35 -0.46
CA ALA A 294 -14.23 -11.38 -0.91
C ALA A 294 -13.29 -10.55 -0.02
N PHE A 295 -13.82 -9.80 0.95
CA PHE A 295 -13.06 -8.85 1.75
C PHE A 295 -11.89 -9.51 2.50
N PHE A 296 -12.19 -10.42 3.44
CA PHE A 296 -11.15 -11.11 4.24
C PHE A 296 -10.24 -12.02 3.40
N LEU A 297 -10.77 -12.61 2.31
CA LEU A 297 -9.97 -13.42 1.40
C LEU A 297 -8.93 -12.55 0.69
N GLY A 298 -9.36 -11.39 0.18
CA GLY A 298 -8.47 -10.44 -0.47
C GLY A 298 -7.38 -9.93 0.45
N GLU A 299 -7.71 -9.70 1.73
CA GLU A 299 -6.72 -9.31 2.73
C GLU A 299 -5.68 -10.39 2.99
N LEU A 300 -6.11 -11.65 3.21
CA LEU A 300 -5.17 -12.74 3.44
C LEU A 300 -4.25 -12.96 2.24
N LEU A 301 -4.82 -13.01 1.03
CA LEU A 301 -4.05 -13.15 -0.20
C LEU A 301 -3.10 -11.96 -0.40
N GLY A 302 -3.56 -10.75 -0.08
CA GLY A 302 -2.77 -9.54 -0.15
C GLY A 302 -1.51 -9.62 0.71
N VAL A 303 -1.67 -9.87 2.01
CA VAL A 303 -0.54 -9.93 2.94
C VAL A 303 0.39 -11.11 2.64
N LEU A 304 -0.14 -12.27 2.25
CA LEU A 304 0.67 -13.43 1.87
C LEU A 304 1.55 -13.14 0.66
N LEU A 305 1.01 -12.49 -0.38
CA LEU A 305 1.77 -12.14 -1.58
C LEU A 305 2.82 -11.06 -1.32
N ILE A 306 2.49 -10.04 -0.51
CA ILE A 306 3.48 -9.03 -0.10
C ILE A 306 4.60 -9.71 0.71
N PHE A 307 4.25 -10.59 1.64
CA PHE A 307 5.24 -11.28 2.46
C PHE A 307 6.12 -12.24 1.64
N ALA A 308 5.53 -13.01 0.73
CA ALA A 308 6.27 -13.85 -0.21
C ALA A 308 7.25 -13.02 -1.06
N GLY A 309 6.79 -11.89 -1.60
CA GLY A 309 7.65 -10.97 -2.34
C GLY A 309 8.80 -10.41 -1.49
N PHE A 310 8.55 -10.10 -0.22
CA PHE A 310 9.60 -9.71 0.72
C PHE A 310 10.63 -10.82 0.95
N VAL A 311 10.19 -12.05 1.23
CA VAL A 311 11.08 -13.20 1.46
C VAL A 311 11.98 -13.43 0.25
N VAL A 312 11.41 -13.49 -0.96
CA VAL A 312 12.18 -13.62 -2.21
C VAL A 312 13.18 -12.47 -2.39
N SER A 313 12.81 -11.25 -1.98
CA SER A 313 13.72 -10.10 -1.99
C SER A 313 14.77 -10.11 -0.88
N THR A 314 14.72 -11.01 0.11
CA THR A 314 15.73 -11.08 1.19
C THR A 314 16.68 -12.25 1.04
N GLU A 315 16.18 -13.43 0.63
CA GLU A 315 16.99 -14.64 0.45
C GLU A 315 18.09 -14.46 -0.61
N VAL A 316 17.84 -13.61 -1.61
CA VAL A 316 18.83 -13.31 -2.67
C VAL A 316 19.74 -12.13 -2.31
N PHE A 317 19.45 -11.39 -1.23
CA PHE A 317 20.30 -10.30 -0.70
C PHE A 317 21.08 -10.73 0.54
N GLY A 318 21.83 -11.83 0.43
CA GLY A 318 23.07 -12.05 1.19
C GLY A 318 22.97 -12.25 2.70
N GLU A 319 21.79 -12.35 3.31
CA GLU A 319 21.68 -12.75 4.71
C GLU A 319 20.65 -13.86 4.88
N ARG A 320 21.17 -15.03 5.29
CA ARG A 320 20.42 -16.13 5.86
C ARG A 320 19.52 -15.58 6.97
N VAL A 321 18.23 -15.45 6.70
CA VAL A 321 17.23 -15.37 7.77
C VAL A 321 17.19 -16.76 8.38
N ARG A 322 17.88 -16.91 9.51
CA ARG A 322 17.89 -18.13 10.33
C ARG A 322 16.48 -18.31 10.92
N LEU A 323 15.64 -19.08 10.24
CA LEU A 323 14.41 -19.63 10.82
C LEU A 323 14.73 -21.05 11.31
N GLY A 324 15.05 -21.18 12.60
CA GLY A 324 15.24 -22.48 13.25
C GLY A 324 16.52 -23.24 12.86
N PRO A 325 16.76 -24.42 13.48
CA PRO A 325 18.07 -25.07 13.50
C PRO A 325 18.41 -25.90 12.24
N VAL A 326 17.55 -25.96 11.23
CA VAL A 326 17.79 -26.84 10.08
C VAL A 326 18.55 -26.12 8.98
N VAL A 327 19.86 -26.37 8.93
CA VAL A 327 20.77 -25.91 7.88
C VAL A 327 20.66 -26.85 6.69
N VAL A 328 19.92 -26.47 5.65
CA VAL A 328 20.03 -27.12 4.34
C VAL A 328 21.20 -26.50 3.58
N ARG A 329 22.39 -27.11 3.72
CA ARG A 329 23.56 -26.80 2.88
C ARG A 329 23.33 -27.42 1.49
N ARG A 330 23.10 -26.60 0.47
CA ARG A 330 23.33 -27.04 -0.91
C ARG A 330 24.83 -26.98 -1.18
N ARG A 331 25.47 -28.13 -1.38
CA ARG A 331 26.86 -28.21 -1.87
C ARG A 331 26.90 -27.54 -3.24
N GLU A 332 27.59 -26.40 -3.34
CA GLU A 332 28.14 -25.96 -4.62
C GLU A 332 29.14 -27.03 -5.06
N LYS A 333 28.90 -27.63 -6.22
CA LYS A 333 29.94 -28.39 -6.91
C LYS A 333 30.94 -27.34 -7.40
N GLU A 334 32.14 -27.37 -6.83
CA GLU A 334 33.31 -26.72 -7.38
C GLU A 334 33.45 -27.15 -8.85
N VAL A 335 33.29 -26.20 -9.77
CA VAL A 335 33.77 -26.38 -11.14
C VAL A 335 35.27 -26.14 -11.07
N SER A 336 36.02 -27.24 -11.03
CA SER A 336 37.48 -27.24 -11.16
C SER A 336 37.84 -26.59 -12.49
N ALA A 337 38.70 -25.56 -12.44
CA ALA A 337 39.37 -25.03 -13.60
C ALA A 337 40.48 -26.02 -14.02
N THR A 338 40.34 -26.59 -15.21
CA THR A 338 41.42 -27.14 -16.04
C THR A 338 41.03 -26.94 -17.49
#